data_AF-A0A498DHI0-F1
#
_entry.id   AF-A0A498DHI0-F1
#
_cell.length_a   1.000
_cell.length_b   1.000
_cell.length_c   1.000
_cell.angle_alpha   90.00
_cell.angle_beta   90.00
_cell.angle_gamma   90.00
#
_symmetry.space_group_name_H-M   'P 1'
#
loop_
_entity.id
_entity.type
_entity.pdbx_description
1 polymer ?
#
loop_
_entity_poly.entity_id
_entity_poly.type
_entity_poly.pdbx_seq_one_letter_code
_entity_poly.pdbx_strand_id
1 'polypeptide(L)'
;MQMIHFPFVALPLGLVFFVVVTMGQQVDAEGVTALPLLTLLVISEFAFFATGIGAYIGFKQTQQVGFKPFYVIVSILCAVSSLFFMFQGINLWPL
;
A
#
# COMPACT_ATOMS: atom_id res chain seq x y z
N MET A 1 6.02 -8.33 20.93
CA MET A 1 6.56 -7.34 19.97
C MET A 1 5.77 -6.05 20.11
N GLN A 2 6.41 -4.91 20.32
CA GLN A 2 5.73 -3.62 20.42
C GLN A 2 5.16 -3.24 19.04
N MET A 3 3.84 -3.38 18.86
CA MET A 3 3.10 -3.01 17.63
C MET A 3 3.16 -1.51 17.29
N ILE A 4 3.87 -0.74 18.11
CA ILE A 4 3.98 0.72 18.09
C ILE A 4 4.66 1.23 16.81
N HIS A 5 5.52 0.41 16.19
CA HIS A 5 6.31 0.80 15.01
C HIS A 5 5.77 0.28 13.69
N PHE A 6 4.69 -0.50 13.68
CA PHE A 6 4.17 -1.11 12.45
C PHE A 6 3.79 -0.08 11.37
N PRO A 7 3.14 1.06 11.69
CA PRO A 7 2.81 2.08 10.69
C PRO A 7 4.06 2.68 10.01
N PHE A 8 5.17 2.77 10.74
CA PHE A 8 6.45 3.27 10.20
C PHE A 8 7.14 2.30 9.27
N VAL A 9 6.82 1.01 9.35
CA VAL A 9 7.30 -0.01 8.41
C VAL A 9 6.35 -0.11 7.22
N ALA A 10 5.04 -0.04 7.48
CA ALA A 10 4.01 -0.18 6.46
C ALA A 10 4.06 0.94 5.41
N LEU A 11 4.36 2.19 5.80
CA LEU A 11 4.43 3.33 4.88
C LEU A 11 5.57 3.23 3.86
N PRO A 12 6.85 3.08 4.24
CA PRO A 12 7.94 2.92 3.27
C PRO A 12 7.78 1.64 2.45
N LEU A 13 7.24 0.57 3.02
CA LEU A 13 6.93 -0.65 2.27
C LEU A 13 5.85 -0.39 1.19
N GLY A 14 4.79 0.36 1.54
CA GLY A 14 3.77 0.81 0.59
C GLY A 14 4.36 1.67 -0.53
N LEU A 15 5.28 2.58 -0.22
CA LEU A 15 5.99 3.37 -1.24
C LEU A 15 6.83 2.50 -2.20
N VAL A 16 7.52 1.49 -1.68
CA VAL A 16 8.28 0.55 -2.53
C VAL A 16 7.33 -0.18 -3.48
N PHE A 17 6.20 -0.68 -2.98
CA PHE A 17 5.22 -1.35 -3.83
C PHE A 17 4.60 -0.42 -4.87
N PHE A 18 4.40 0.86 -4.55
CA PHE A 18 3.91 1.85 -5.51
C PHE A 18 4.87 1.99 -6.71
N VAL A 19 6.17 2.08 -6.45
CA VAL A 19 7.19 2.11 -7.51
C VAL A 19 7.20 0.82 -8.32
N VAL A 20 7.11 -0.33 -7.66
CA VAL A 20 7.09 -1.64 -8.35
C VAL A 20 5.87 -1.78 -9.27
N VAL A 21 4.68 -1.40 -8.80
CA VAL A 21 3.44 -1.50 -9.61
C VAL A 21 3.48 -0.54 -10.80
N THR A 22 3.90 0.71 -10.58
CA THR A 22 3.98 1.72 -11.66
C THR A 22 5.02 1.37 -12.73
N MET A 23 6.17 0.80 -12.33
CA MET A 23 7.19 0.32 -13.28
C MET A 23 6.73 -0.96 -13.99
N GLY A 24 6.13 -1.90 -13.26
CA GLY A 24 5.71 -3.18 -13.80
C GLY A 24 4.56 -3.11 -14.80
N GLN A 25 3.74 -2.06 -14.73
CA GLN A 25 2.66 -1.78 -15.69
C GLN A 25 3.14 -1.17 -17.00
N GLN A 26 4.42 -0.80 -17.13
CA GLN A 26 4.93 -0.31 -18.40
C GLN A 26 4.87 -1.44 -19.43
N VAL A 27 4.26 -1.12 -20.56
CA VAL A 27 4.10 -2.02 -21.70
C VAL A 27 5.27 -1.74 -22.63
N ASP A 28 6.07 -2.77 -22.93
CA ASP A 28 7.17 -2.68 -23.88
C ASP A 28 6.61 -2.55 -25.32
N ALA A 29 7.46 -2.19 -26.29
CA ALA A 29 7.10 -1.99 -27.70
C ALA A 29 6.41 -3.22 -28.34
N GLU A 30 6.55 -4.39 -27.73
CA GLU A 30 5.94 -5.66 -28.14
C GLU A 30 4.55 -5.92 -27.51
N GLY A 31 4.01 -4.99 -26.72
CA GLY A 31 2.71 -5.14 -26.06
C GLY A 31 2.74 -6.02 -24.80
N VAL A 32 3.92 -6.41 -24.34
CA VAL A 32 4.13 -7.23 -23.13
C VAL A 32 4.41 -6.32 -21.94
N THR A 33 3.67 -6.49 -20.85
CA THR A 33 3.92 -5.78 -19.59
C THR A 33 5.23 -6.27 -18.96
N ALA A 34 6.01 -5.35 -18.38
CA ALA A 34 7.27 -5.69 -17.72
C ALA A 34 7.11 -6.72 -16.58
N LEU A 35 5.93 -6.77 -15.95
CA LEU A 35 5.53 -7.84 -15.04
C LEU A 35 4.27 -8.56 -15.56
N PRO A 36 4.15 -9.89 -15.35
CA PRO A 36 2.92 -10.61 -15.63
C PRO A 36 1.75 -10.00 -14.86
N LEU A 37 0.58 -9.93 -15.50
CA LEU A 37 -0.65 -9.35 -14.92
C LEU A 37 -1.00 -9.96 -13.54
N LEU A 38 -0.84 -11.27 -13.41
CA LEU A 38 -1.08 -11.98 -12.15
C LEU A 38 -0.12 -11.53 -11.03
N THR A 39 1.14 -11.26 -11.36
CA THR A 39 2.14 -10.77 -10.40
C THR A 39 1.82 -9.36 -9.93
N LEU A 40 1.39 -8.49 -10.84
CA LEU A 40 0.95 -7.13 -10.49
C LEU A 40 -0.29 -7.12 -9.60
N LEU A 41 -1.25 -8.02 -9.85
CA LEU A 41 -2.44 -8.22 -9.01
C LEU A 41 -2.05 -8.62 -7.59
N VAL A 42 -1.25 -9.69 -7.45
CA VAL A 42 -0.84 -10.21 -6.12
C VAL A 42 -0.06 -9.15 -5.33
N ILE A 43 0.84 -8.42 -5.98
CA ILE A 43 1.60 -7.34 -5.32
C ILE A 43 0.65 -6.23 -4.86
N SER A 44 -0.33 -5.85 -5.69
CA SER A 44 -1.31 -4.81 -5.35
C SER A 44 -2.20 -5.25 -4.19
N GLU A 45 -2.68 -6.48 -4.17
CA GLU A 45 -3.47 -7.04 -3.06
C GLU A 45 -2.66 -7.09 -1.76
N PHE A 46 -1.43 -7.58 -1.81
CA PHE A 46 -0.56 -7.62 -0.64
C PHE A 46 -0.27 -6.21 -0.09
N ALA A 47 0.03 -5.26 -0.98
CA ALA A 47 0.27 -3.87 -0.61
C ALA A 47 -0.99 -3.21 -0.02
N PHE A 48 -2.19 -3.52 -0.55
CA PHE A 48 -3.48 -3.09 0.00
C PHE A 48 -3.65 -3.57 1.45
N PHE A 49 -3.47 -4.85 1.72
CA PHE A 49 -3.61 -5.40 3.08
C PHE A 49 -2.54 -4.86 4.03
N ALA A 50 -1.28 -4.80 3.61
CA ALA A 50 -0.17 -4.31 4.44
C ALA A 50 -0.37 -2.85 4.87
N THR A 51 -0.75 -1.98 3.93
CA THR A 51 -1.04 -0.56 4.21
C THR A 51 -2.34 -0.38 4.99
N GLY A 52 -3.37 -1.20 4.73
CA GLY A 52 -4.61 -1.22 5.50
C GLY A 52 -4.41 -1.59 6.98
N ILE A 53 -3.59 -2.61 7.28
CA ILE A 53 -3.20 -2.96 8.65
C ILE A 53 -2.39 -1.81 9.28
N GLY A 54 -1.50 -1.18 8.51
CA GLY A 54 -0.74 0.00 8.93
C GLY A 54 -1.63 1.16 9.36
N ALA A 55 -2.68 1.44 8.58
CA ALA A 55 -3.69 2.45 8.90
C ALA A 55 -4.50 2.08 10.15
N TYR A 56 -4.95 0.83 10.27
CA TYR A 56 -5.71 0.37 11.43
C TYR A 56 -4.90 0.49 12.73
N ILE A 57 -3.64 0.02 12.73
CA ILE A 57 -2.76 0.10 13.90
C ILE A 57 -2.43 1.56 14.23
N GLY A 58 -2.16 2.40 13.23
CA GLY A 58 -1.92 3.84 13.40
C GLY A 58 -3.12 4.56 14.04
N PHE A 59 -4.34 4.24 13.60
CA PHE A 59 -5.57 4.79 14.15
C PHE A 59 -5.80 4.33 15.59
N LYS A 60 -5.62 3.03 15.86
CA LYS A 60 -5.75 2.47 17.23
C LYS A 60 -4.75 3.11 18.19
N GLN A 61 -3.52 3.34 17.73
CA GLN A 61 -2.48 3.95 18.53
C GLN A 61 -2.76 5.42 18.85
N THR A 62 -3.36 6.15 17.91
CA THR A 62 -3.80 7.54 18.14
C THR A 62 -4.85 7.60 19.25
N GLN A 63 -5.75 6.62 19.33
CA GLN A 63 -6.74 6.55 20.43
C GLN A 63 -6.10 6.19 21.78
N GLN A 64 -5.08 5.34 21.80
CA GLN A 64 -4.46 4.84 23.04
C GLN A 64 -3.42 5.78 23.65
N VAL A 65 -2.64 6.50 22.82
CA VAL A 65 -1.49 7.31 23.25
C VAL A 65 -1.79 8.82 23.20
N GLY A 66 -2.98 9.19 22.69
CA GLY A 66 -3.38 10.57 22.47
C GLY A 66 -2.97 11.12 21.10
N PHE A 67 -3.46 12.31 20.78
CA PHE A 67 -3.32 12.92 19.45
C PHE A 67 -1.87 13.34 19.17
N LYS A 68 -1.09 12.45 18.56
CA LYS A 68 0.26 12.74 18.06
C LYS A 68 0.17 13.01 16.55
N PRO A 69 0.35 14.26 16.09
CA PRO A 69 0.10 14.64 14.70
C PRO A 69 0.91 13.80 13.71
N PHE A 70 2.14 13.44 14.06
CA PHE A 70 3.00 12.60 13.21
C PHE A 70 2.44 11.19 12.97
N TYR A 71 1.88 10.54 14.01
CA TYR A 71 1.25 9.22 13.88
C TYR A 71 -0.04 9.28 13.07
N VAL A 72 -0.81 10.36 13.25
CA VAL A 72 -2.04 10.60 12.48
C VAL A 72 -1.72 10.76 10.99
N ILE A 73 -0.70 11.54 10.65
CA ILE A 73 -0.26 11.73 9.26
C ILE A 73 0.18 10.40 8.63
N VAL A 74 1.01 9.62 9.32
CA VAL A 74 1.46 8.31 8.84
C VAL A 74 0.28 7.35 8.65
N SER A 75 -0.68 7.35 9.57
CA SER A 75 -1.89 6.53 9.49
C SER A 75 -2.77 6.91 8.29
N ILE A 76 -2.93 8.21 8.04
CA ILE A 76 -3.68 8.73 6.89
C ILE A 76 -2.96 8.35 5.58
N LEU A 77 -1.64 8.50 5.51
CA LEU A 77 -0.86 8.11 4.33
C LEU A 77 -0.98 6.62 4.03
N CYS A 78 -0.95 5.76 5.06
CA CYS A 78 -1.22 4.33 4.91
C CYS A 78 -2.64 4.07 4.38
N ALA A 79 -3.65 4.80 4.88
CA ALA A 79 -5.03 4.64 4.41
C ALA A 79 -5.20 5.06 2.94
N VAL A 80 -4.61 6.19 2.54
CA VAL A 80 -4.62 6.66 1.15
C VAL A 80 -3.89 5.69 0.23
N SER A 81 -2.73 5.17 0.66
CA SER A 81 -1.97 4.18 -0.10
C SER A 81 -2.77 2.89 -0.29
N SER A 82 -3.49 2.45 0.74
CA SER A 82 -4.38 1.29 0.66
C SER A 82 -5.46 1.49 -0.40
N LEU A 83 -6.17 2.62 -0.37
CA LEU A 83 -7.18 2.95 -1.39
C LEU A 83 -6.60 2.96 -2.81
N PHE A 84 -5.38 3.51 -2.97
CA PHE A 84 -4.69 3.49 -4.27
C PHE A 84 -4.45 2.06 -4.77
N PHE A 85 -3.90 1.17 -3.93
CA PHE A 85 -3.66 -0.23 -4.32
C PHE A 85 -4.95 -1.00 -4.61
N MET A 86 -6.03 -0.71 -3.87
CA MET A 86 -7.35 -1.28 -4.14
C MET A 86 -7.84 -0.86 -5.53
N PHE A 87 -7.78 0.43 -5.86
CA PHE A 87 -8.19 0.93 -7.16
C PHE A 87 -7.33 0.36 -8.28
N GLN A 88 -6.03 0.21 -8.04
CA GLN A 88 -5.11 -0.36 -9.01
C GLN A 88 -5.40 -1.85 -9.25
N GLY A 89 -5.63 -2.63 -8.19
CA GLY A 89 -6.04 -4.03 -8.32
C GLY A 89 -7.32 -4.20 -9.15
N ILE A 90 -8.30 -3.30 -8.98
CA ILE A 90 -9.53 -3.30 -9.80
C ILE A 90 -9.23 -2.98 -11.28
N ASN A 91 -8.40 -1.98 -11.57
CA ASN A 91 -8.03 -1.62 -12.95
C ASN A 91 -7.21 -2.69 -13.66
N LEU A 92 -6.44 -3.48 -12.90
CA LEU A 92 -5.66 -4.60 -13.43
C LEU A 92 -6.52 -5.83 -13.76
N TRP A 93 -7.78 -5.86 -13.34
CA TRP A 93 -8.68 -6.94 -13.68
C TRP A 93 -9.14 -6.79 -15.14
N PRO A 94 -8.82 -7.73 -16.04
CA PRO A 94 -9.41 -7.71 -17.38
C PRO A 94 -10.93 -7.94 -17.26
N LEU A 95 -11.71 -6.89 -17.57
CA LEU A 95 -13.17 -6.97 -17.76
C LEU A 95 -13.52 -7.79 -19.01
#